data_AF-A0A8X6PIN4-F1
#
_entry.id   AF-A0A8X6PIN4-F1
#
_cell.length_a   1.000
_cell.length_b   1.000
_cell.length_c   1.000
_cell.angle_alpha   90.00
_cell.angle_beta   90.00
_cell.angle_gamma   90.00
#
_symmetry.space_group_name_H-M   'P 1'
#
loop_
_entity.id
_entity.type
_entity.pdbx_description
1 polymer ?
#
loop_
_entity_poly.entity_id
_entity_poly.type
_entity_poly.pdbx_seq_one_letter_code
_entity_poly.pdbx_strand_id
1 'polypeptide(L)'
;MGVPGGVTSVGRRNPLATLADWCQFVHEQVFDHVELTSNKTGGIDKVVEVDESKFGIWKYNRGHYVEGQWVFWGVERGSGRCF
;
A
#
# COMPACT_ATOMS: atom_id res chain seq x y z
N MET A 1 40.54 43.59 -5.50
CA MET A 1 40.09 42.50 -6.39
C MET A 1 38.98 41.76 -5.68
N GLY A 2 37.73 41.97 -6.11
CA GLY A 2 36.57 41.32 -5.50
C GLY A 2 36.47 39.86 -5.94
N VAL A 3 36.24 38.97 -5.00
CA VAL A 3 35.92 37.57 -5.24
C VAL A 3 34.48 37.50 -5.78
N PRO A 4 34.20 36.84 -6.92
CA PRO A 4 32.83 36.67 -7.36
C PRO A 4 32.15 35.59 -6.53
N GLY A 5 31.07 35.98 -5.84
CA GLY A 5 30.22 35.11 -5.04
C GLY A 5 29.51 34.06 -5.91
N GLY A 6 29.64 32.79 -5.52
CA GLY A 6 28.78 31.74 -6.00
C GLY A 6 27.39 31.90 -5.39
N VAL A 7 26.40 32.22 -6.23
CA VAL A 7 24.99 32.01 -5.88
C VAL A 7 24.66 30.58 -6.29
N THR A 8 24.94 29.62 -5.42
CA THR A 8 24.26 28.32 -5.49
C THR A 8 22.84 28.54 -4.97
N SER A 9 21.89 28.73 -5.89
CA SER A 9 20.49 28.53 -5.53
C SER A 9 20.32 27.06 -5.17
N VAL A 10 20.39 26.74 -3.88
CA VAL A 10 19.94 25.45 -3.37
C VAL A 10 18.44 25.43 -3.64
N GLY A 11 18.07 24.84 -4.79
CA GLY A 11 16.69 24.65 -5.19
C GLY A 11 15.97 23.92 -4.05
N ARG A 12 15.03 24.61 -3.39
CA ARG A 12 14.17 23.98 -2.40
C ARG A 12 13.43 22.84 -3.11
N ARG A 13 13.70 21.59 -2.71
CA ARG A 13 12.93 20.44 -3.21
C ARG A 13 11.46 20.67 -2.86
N ASN A 14 10.58 20.49 -3.84
CA ASN A 14 9.14 20.57 -3.62
C ASN A 14 8.74 19.44 -2.66
N PRO A 15 8.23 19.72 -1.45
CA PRO A 15 7.87 18.69 -0.47
C PRO A 15 6.77 17.74 -0.98
N LEU A 16 5.93 18.19 -1.91
CA LEU A 16 4.93 17.35 -2.57
C LEU A 16 5.58 16.32 -3.51
N ALA A 17 6.69 16.66 -4.16
CA ALA A 17 7.42 15.72 -5.01
C ALA A 17 8.06 14.63 -4.15
N THR A 18 8.68 14.99 -3.02
CA THR A 18 9.24 14.01 -2.08
C THR A 18 8.19 13.06 -1.51
N LEU A 19 6.98 13.56 -1.20
CA LEU A 19 5.88 12.71 -0.76
C LEU A 19 5.38 11.78 -1.88
N ALA A 20 5.25 12.29 -3.10
CA ALA A 20 4.83 11.49 -4.25
C ALA A 20 5.84 10.36 -4.55
N ASP A 21 7.14 10.68 -4.57
CA ASP A 21 8.21 9.70 -4.79
C ASP A 21 8.18 8.61 -3.70
N TRP A 22 7.96 9.01 -2.44
CA TRP A 22 7.83 8.06 -1.34
C TRP A 22 6.60 7.16 -1.48
N CYS A 23 5.44 7.73 -1.83
CA CYS A 23 4.22 6.94 -2.07
C CYS A 23 4.41 5.95 -3.21
N GLN A 24 5.06 6.35 -4.29
CA GLN A 24 5.37 5.46 -5.41
C GLN A 24 6.31 4.33 -4.98
N PHE A 25 7.38 4.64 -4.25
CA PHE A 25 8.30 3.64 -3.72
C PHE A 25 7.58 2.61 -2.85
N VAL A 26 6.73 3.05 -1.92
CA VAL A 26 5.95 2.14 -1.07
C VAL A 26 5.03 1.25 -1.90
N HIS A 27 4.38 1.81 -2.93
CA HIS A 27 3.51 1.05 -3.81
C HIS A 27 4.27 -0.05 -4.58
N GLU A 28 5.42 0.29 -5.17
CA GLU A 28 6.28 -0.66 -5.88
C GLU A 28 6.79 -1.77 -4.94
N GLN A 29 7.24 -1.42 -3.73
CA GLN A 29 7.71 -2.41 -2.75
C GLN A 29 6.61 -3.38 -2.29
N VAL A 30 5.39 -2.87 -2.05
CA VAL A 30 4.26 -3.72 -1.69
C VAL A 30 3.87 -4.63 -2.85
N PHE A 31 3.87 -4.11 -4.08
CA PHE A 31 3.57 -4.89 -5.27
C PHE A 31 4.57 -6.04 -5.46
N ASP A 32 5.88 -5.74 -5.41
CA ASP A 32 6.94 -6.74 -5.55
C ASP A 32 6.83 -7.82 -4.45
N HIS A 33 6.53 -7.41 -3.21
CA HIS A 33 6.34 -8.35 -2.12
C HIS A 33 5.17 -9.30 -2.37
N VAL A 34 4.01 -8.77 -2.78
CA VAL A 34 2.81 -9.58 -3.06
C VAL A 34 3.07 -10.53 -4.23
N GLU A 35 3.69 -10.06 -5.32
CA GLU A 35 4.00 -10.90 -6.48
C GLU A 35 4.95 -12.05 -6.10
N LEU A 36 6.04 -11.75 -5.39
CA LEU A 36 7.06 -12.74 -5.03
C LEU A 36 6.61 -13.74 -3.96
N THR A 37 5.70 -13.33 -3.08
CA THR A 37 5.20 -14.19 -1.98
C THR A 37 3.89 -14.90 -2.32
N SER A 38 3.27 -14.57 -3.46
CA SER A 38 2.02 -15.16 -3.91
C SER A 38 2.15 -16.67 -4.14
N ASN A 39 1.68 -17.44 -3.16
CA ASN A 39 1.60 -18.89 -3.22
C ASN A 39 0.14 -19.31 -3.30
N LYS A 40 -0.15 -20.40 -4.02
CA LYS A 40 -1.50 -20.97 -4.03
C LYS A 40 -1.87 -21.38 -2.59
N THR A 41 -2.94 -20.77 -2.10
CA THR A 41 -3.53 -21.05 -0.79
C THR A 41 -4.68 -22.06 -0.97
N GLY A 42 -4.75 -23.07 -0.10
CA GLY A 42 -5.74 -24.16 -0.17
C GLY A 42 -5.23 -25.46 -0.83
N GLY A 43 -6.12 -26.42 -1.01
CA GLY A 43 -5.82 -27.78 -1.49
C GLY A 43 -6.57 -28.86 -0.70
N ILE A 44 -6.41 -30.12 -1.09
CA ILE A 44 -6.93 -31.26 -0.31
C ILE A 44 -6.35 -31.20 1.11
N ASP A 45 -7.23 -31.39 2.10
CA ASP A 45 -6.93 -31.34 3.54
C ASP A 45 -6.40 -29.99 4.06
N LYS A 46 -6.53 -28.91 3.27
CA LYS A 46 -6.20 -27.55 3.70
C LYS A 46 -7.46 -26.76 4.03
N VAL A 47 -7.48 -26.17 5.23
CA VAL A 47 -8.55 -25.29 5.69
C VAL A 47 -8.06 -23.86 5.66
N VAL A 48 -8.78 -23.01 4.93
CA VAL A 48 -8.49 -21.58 4.81
C VAL A 48 -9.62 -20.82 5.48
N GLU A 49 -9.26 -19.96 6.43
CA GLU A 49 -10.19 -18.97 6.98
C GLU A 49 -10.24 -17.80 6.01
N VAL A 50 -11.42 -17.46 5.53
CA VAL A 50 -11.64 -16.34 4.60
C VAL A 50 -12.49 -15.31 5.32
N ASP A 51 -12.12 -14.04 5.19
CA ASP A 51 -12.88 -12.93 5.72
C ASP A 51 -13.01 -11.82 4.68
N GLU A 52 -14.07 -11.02 4.84
CA GLU A 52 -14.53 -10.07 3.84
C GLU A 52 -14.57 -8.67 4.44
N SER A 53 -13.82 -7.76 3.85
CA SER A 53 -13.82 -6.35 4.24
C SER A 53 -14.30 -5.51 3.07
N LYS A 54 -15.43 -4.82 3.26
CA LYS A 54 -15.96 -3.88 2.27
C LYS A 54 -15.34 -2.50 2.48
N PHE A 55 -14.41 -2.12 1.63
CA PHE A 55 -13.75 -0.82 1.66
C PHE A 55 -14.53 0.20 0.83
N GLY A 56 -15.20 1.14 1.48
CA GLY A 56 -15.80 2.33 0.86
C GLY A 56 -15.20 3.62 1.43
N ILE A 57 -15.52 4.76 0.84
CA ILE A 57 -15.17 6.07 1.41
C ILE A 57 -16.03 6.29 2.66
N TRP A 58 -15.39 6.61 3.80
CA TRP A 58 -16.04 6.71 5.11
C TRP A 58 -16.70 8.07 5.28
N LYS A 59 -17.61 8.18 6.25
CA LYS A 59 -18.18 9.47 6.64
C LYS A 59 -18.07 9.68 8.16
N TYR A 60 -17.24 10.59 8.63
CA TYR A 60 -17.53 12.03 8.77
C TYR A 60 -17.57 12.83 7.47
N ASN A 61 -18.76 13.20 6.99
CA ASN A 61 -19.94 13.49 7.78
C ASN A 61 -21.09 12.45 7.79
N ARG A 62 -20.84 11.36 8.53
CA ARG A 62 -21.70 10.45 9.33
C ARG A 62 -22.83 9.60 8.70
N GLY A 63 -23.03 8.40 9.26
CA GLY A 63 -24.03 7.38 8.88
C GLY A 63 -23.46 6.22 8.04
N HIS A 64 -24.22 5.11 7.85
CA HIS A 64 -23.82 3.95 7.04
C HIS A 64 -24.03 4.21 5.54
N TYR A 65 -22.95 4.50 4.81
CA TYR A 65 -22.93 4.52 3.35
C TYR A 65 -21.74 3.70 2.82
N VAL A 66 -21.98 2.69 1.98
CA VAL A 66 -20.93 1.85 1.39
C VAL A 66 -21.22 1.50 -0.07
N GLU A 67 -20.81 2.39 -0.97
CA GLU A 67 -20.39 2.02 -2.33
C GLU A 67 -18.86 1.96 -2.32
N GLY A 68 -18.31 0.76 -2.49
CA GLY A 68 -16.93 0.44 -2.15
C GLY A 68 -16.51 -0.93 -2.69
N GLN A 69 -15.21 -1.16 -2.79
CA GLN A 69 -14.66 -2.42 -3.28
C GLN A 69 -14.63 -3.46 -2.15
N TRP A 70 -15.01 -4.69 -2.49
CA TRP A 70 -14.79 -5.83 -1.62
C TRP A 70 -13.32 -6.23 -1.69
N VAL A 71 -12.69 -6.34 -0.53
CA VAL A 71 -11.39 -6.96 -0.38
C VAL A 71 -11.60 -8.21 0.42
N PHE A 72 -11.21 -9.33 -0.17
CA PHE A 72 -11.18 -10.62 0.49
C PHE A 72 -9.76 -10.85 0.95
N TRP A 73 -9.64 -11.41 2.14
CA TRP A 73 -8.37 -11.92 2.63
C TRP A 73 -8.59 -13.31 3.20
N GLY A 74 -7.51 -14.07 3.33
CA GLY A 74 -7.60 -15.35 4.00
C GLY A 74 -6.30 -15.82 4.60
N VAL A 75 -6.40 -16.73 5.57
CA VAL A 75 -5.25 -17.38 6.19
C VAL A 75 -5.44 -18.89 6.21
N GLU A 76 -4.45 -19.64 5.73
CA GLU A 76 -4.44 -21.09 5.81
C GLU A 76 -4.07 -21.54 7.22
N ARG A 77 -4.92 -22.38 7.82
CA ARG A 77 -4.66 -22.94 9.14
C ARG A 77 -3.40 -23.82 9.12
N GLY A 78 -2.54 -23.62 10.12
CA GLY A 78 -1.31 -24.39 10.31
C GLY A 78 -0.11 -23.84 9.54
N SER A 79 -0.27 -23.40 8.29
CA SER A 79 0.84 -22.79 7.54
C SER A 79 0.98 -21.29 7.82
N GLY A 80 -0.11 -20.61 8.21
CA GLY A 80 -0.15 -19.16 8.44
C GLY A 80 0.00 -18.33 7.17
N ARG A 81 -0.06 -18.96 5.99
CA ARG A 81 0.00 -18.26 4.71
C ARG A 81 -1.26 -17.46 4.48
N CYS A 82 -1.11 -16.23 3.99
CA CYS A 82 -2.20 -15.33 3.68
C CYS A 82 -2.12 -14.76 2.26
N PHE A 83 -3.24 -14.24 1.77
CA PHE A 83 -3.38 -13.50 0.53
C PHE A 83 -4.42 -12.38 0.69
#